data_AF-A0A951BJQ1-F1
#
_entry.id   AF-A0A951BJQ1-F1
#
_cell.length_a   1.000
_cell.length_b   1.000
_cell.length_c   1.000
_cell.angle_alpha   90.00
_cell.angle_beta   90.00
_cell.angle_gamma   90.00
#
_symmetry.space_group_name_H-M   'P 1'
#
loop_
_entity.id
_entity.type
_entity.pdbx_description
1 polymer ?
#
loop_
_entity_poly.entity_id
_entity_poly.type
_entity_poly.pdbx_seq_one_letter_code
_entity_poly.pdbx_strand_id
1 'polypeptide(L)' 'MPGKIGRALLESYSRGEVTRREIGERIGEPVGFGALLMQLHEQRLPLPRVPSDPQSPGVQLVKWLVQKANRAG' A
#
# COMPACT_ATOMS: atom_id res chain seq x y z
N MET A 1 18.79 6.65 -4.82
CA MET A 1 17.43 6.55 -5.41
C MET A 1 16.80 5.28 -4.87
N PRO A 2 15.54 5.27 -4.40
CA PRO A 2 14.93 4.03 -3.92
C PRO A 2 14.99 2.99 -5.05
N GLY A 3 15.41 1.77 -4.71
CA GLY A 3 15.52 0.67 -5.67
C GLY A 3 14.25 0.56 -6.52
N LYS A 4 14.42 0.51 -7.84
CA LYS A 4 13.29 0.44 -8.77
C LYS A 4 12.60 -0.91 -8.56
N ILE A 5 11.39 -0.91 -8.01
CA ILE A 5 10.64 -2.16 -7.78
C ILE A 5 10.23 -2.69 -9.15
N GLY A 6 10.55 -3.95 -9.41
CA GLY A 6 10.18 -4.60 -10.66
C GLY A 6 8.67 -4.52 -10.87
N ARG A 7 8.24 -4.28 -12.11
CA ARG A 7 6.81 -4.15 -12.47
C ARG A 7 5.97 -5.33 -11.97
N ALA A 8 6.47 -6.56 -12.09
CA ALA A 8 5.79 -7.76 -11.62
C ALA A 8 5.47 -7.72 -10.10
N LEU A 9 6.38 -7.18 -9.29
CA LEU A 9 6.17 -7.02 -7.84
C LEU A 9 5.12 -5.94 -7.54
N LEU A 10 5.14 -4.83 -8.28
CA LEU A 10 4.13 -3.78 -8.16
C LEU A 10 2.74 -4.28 -8.59
N GLU A 11 2.66 -5.10 -9.62
CA GLU A 11 1.41 -5.71 -10.06
C GLU A 11 0.86 -6.71 -9.02
N SER A 12 1.70 -7.57 -8.45
CA SER A 12 1.30 -8.44 -7.34
C SER A 12 0.85 -7.65 -6.11
N TYR A 13 1.54 -6.55 -5.80
CA TYR A 13 1.13 -5.66 -4.71
C TYR A 13 -0.23 -4.99 -5.00
N SER A 14 -0.43 -4.52 -6.24
CA SER A 14 -1.68 -3.93 -6.73
C SER A 14 -2.85 -4.91 -6.67
N ARG A 15 -2.60 -6.20 -6.93
CA ARG A 15 -3.59 -7.28 -6.78
C ARG A 15 -3.81 -7.74 -5.33
N GLY A 16 -2.98 -7.28 -4.39
CA GLY A 16 -3.04 -7.70 -2.98
C GLY A 16 -2.45 -9.08 -2.72
N GLU A 17 -1.65 -9.62 -3.65
CA GLU A 17 -1.02 -10.95 -3.54
C GLU A 17 0.22 -10.95 -2.66
N VAL A 18 0.87 -9.79 -2.51
CA VAL A 18 2.07 -9.60 -1.69
C VAL A 18 1.94 -8.33 -0.86
N THR A 19 2.53 -8.33 0.32
CA THR A 19 2.60 -7.17 1.21
C THR A 19 3.86 -6.34 0.95
N ARG A 20 3.83 -5.07 1.38
CA ARG A 20 5.01 -4.18 1.34
C ARG A 20 6.23 -4.80 2.04
N ARG A 21 6.00 -5.56 3.12
CA ARG A 21 7.05 -6.25 3.88
C ARG A 21 7.72 -7.33 3.02
N GLU A 22 6.92 -8.20 2.40
CA GLU A 22 7.43 -9.24 1.51
C GLU A 22 8.16 -8.67 0.29
N ILE A 23 7.70 -7.53 -0.26
CA ILE A 23 8.43 -6.84 -1.32
C ILE A 23 9.81 -6.41 -0.80
N GLY A 24 9.88 -5.83 0.40
CA GLY A 24 11.14 -5.40 1.01
C GLY A 24 12.10 -6.56 1.28
N GLU A 25 11.58 -7.69 1.75
CA GLU A 25 12.36 -8.92 1.96
C GLU A 25 12.91 -9.47 0.63
N ARG A 26 12.13 -9.42 -0.45
CA ARG A 26 12.56 -9.89 -1.78
C ARG A 26 13.62 -9.02 -2.45
N ILE A 27 13.55 -7.70 -2.26
CA ILE A 27 14.52 -6.77 -2.86
C ILE A 27 15.74 -6.52 -1.95
N GLY A 28 15.72 -7.05 -0.72
CA GLY A 28 16.79 -6.85 0.26
C GLY A 28 16.84 -5.44 0.87
N GLU A 29 15.79 -4.63 0.68
CA GLU A 29 15.73 -3.24 1.12
C GLU A 29 14.35 -2.89 1.70
N PRO A 30 14.26 -2.04 2.75
CA PRO A 30 12.99 -1.59 3.27
C PRO A 30 12.24 -0.71 2.28
N VAL A 31 11.01 -1.09 1.93
CA VAL A 31 10.15 -0.33 1.03
C VAL A 31 9.26 0.64 1.81
N GLY A 32 9.40 1.94 1.54
CA GLY A 32 8.53 2.98 2.07
C GLY A 32 7.15 2.98 1.41
N PHE A 33 6.09 3.26 2.18
CA PHE A 33 4.72 3.30 1.65
C PHE A 33 4.55 4.36 0.56
N GLY A 34 5.03 5.59 0.79
CA GLY A 34 4.94 6.67 -0.19
C GLY A 34 5.70 6.35 -1.49
N ALA A 35 6.89 5.78 -1.38
CA ALA A 35 7.69 5.35 -2.55
C ALA A 35 6.96 4.28 -3.37
N LEU A 36 6.28 3.34 -2.70
CA LEU A 36 5.52 2.28 -3.34
C LEU A 36 4.29 2.83 -4.08
N LEU A 37 3.56 3.78 -3.48
CA LEU A 37 2.44 4.46 -4.14
C LEU A 37 2.88 5.29 -5.35
N MET A 38 4.01 5.98 -5.23
CA MET A 38 4.58 6.77 -6.33
C MET A 38 4.95 5.86 -7.51
N GLN A 39 5.61 4.73 -7.27
CA GLN A 39 5.96 3.78 -8.34
C GLN A 39 4.73 3.12 -8.97
N LEU A 40 3.68 2.81 -8.19
CA LEU A 40 2.40 2.36 -8.75
C LEU A 40 1.79 3.41 -9.69
N HIS A 41 1.80 4.67 -9.28
CA HIS A 41 1.29 5.79 -10.06
C HIS A 41 2.09 5.98 -11.36
N GLU A 42 3.42 6.00 -11.28
CA GLU A 42 4.32 6.10 -12.44
C GLU A 42 4.08 4.97 -13.45
N GLN A 43 3.81 3.75 -12.97
CA GLN A 43 3.54 2.60 -13.83
C GLN A 43 2.06 2.48 -14.25
N ARG A 44 1.22 3.45 -13.91
CA ARG A 44 -0.23 3.46 -14.19
C ARG A 44 -0.93 2.19 -13.70
N LEU A 45 -0.43 1.60 -12.62
CA LEU A 45 -1.04 0.45 -11.99
C LEU A 45 -2.15 0.92 -11.05
N PRO A 46 -3.24 0.14 -10.92
CA PRO A 46 -4.26 0.47 -9.95
C PRO A 46 -3.65 0.49 -8.56
N LEU A 47 -4.07 1.45 -7.74
CA LEU A 47 -3.77 1.38 -6.32
C LEU A 47 -4.29 0.05 -5.78
N PRO A 48 -3.57 -0.59 -4.84
CA PRO A 48 -4.03 -1.83 -4.28
C PRO A 48 -5.44 -1.59 -3.78
N ARG A 49 -6.38 -2.35 -4.32
CA ARG A 49 -7.68 -2.49 -3.67
C ARG A 49 -7.38 -3.34 -2.47
N VAL A 50 -6.84 -2.73 -1.43
CA VAL A 50 -6.54 -3.42 -0.19
C VAL A 50 -7.88 -4.07 0.19
N PRO A 51 -7.99 -5.41 0.31
CA PRO A 51 -8.85 -5.93 1.35
C PRO A 51 -8.15 -5.43 2.60
N SER A 52 -8.51 -4.20 3.00
CA SER A 52 -7.93 -3.51 4.13
C SER A 52 -7.96 -4.50 5.26
N ASP A 53 -6.80 -5.08 5.61
CA ASP A 53 -6.70 -5.95 6.77
C ASP A 53 -7.35 -5.12 7.89
N PRO A 54 -8.48 -5.56 8.46
CA PRO A 54 -9.26 -4.71 9.35
C PRO A 54 -8.41 -4.18 10.51
N GLN A 55 -7.30 -4.84 10.80
CA GLN A 55 -6.35 -4.52 11.85
C GLN A 55 -5.16 -3.68 11.40
N SER A 56 -4.98 -3.42 10.10
CA SER A 56 -3.93 -2.54 9.59
C SER A 56 -4.02 -1.14 10.22
N PRO A 57 -2.90 -0.56 10.71
CA PRO A 57 -2.90 0.76 11.35
C PRO A 57 -3.46 1.88 10.45
N GLY A 58 -3.20 1.80 9.13
CA GLY A 58 -3.73 2.77 8.17
C GLY A 58 -5.25 2.67 7.99
N VAL A 59 -5.79 1.46 8.06
CA VAL A 59 -7.23 1.17 7.93
C VAL A 59 -7.99 1.62 9.17
N GLN A 60 -7.42 1.37 10.35
CA GLN A 60 -7.98 1.84 11.62
C GLN A 60 -8.01 3.37 11.68
N LEU A 61 -6.98 4.05 11.17
CA LEU A 61 -6.93 5.51 11.08
C LEU A 61 -8.04 6.06 10.17
N VAL A 62 -8.22 5.46 8.99
CA VAL A 62 -9.30 5.84 8.06
C VAL A 62 -10.68 5.57 8.67
N LYS A 63 -10.88 4.39 9.28
CA LYS A 63 -12.13 4.06 9.99
C LYS A 63 -12.44 5.05 11.11
N TRP A 64 -11.44 5.44 11.89
CA TRP A 64 -11.61 6.40 12.98
C TRP A 64 -12.01 7.79 12.45
N LEU A 65 -11.38 8.26 11.37
CA LEU A 65 -11.73 9.53 10.73
C LEU A 65 -13.17 9.53 10.19
N VAL A 66 -13.59 8.45 9.54
CA VAL A 66 -14.97 8.31 9.01
C VAL A 66 -16.00 8.25 10.15
N GLN A 67 -15.74 7.49 11.21
CA GLN A 67 -16.64 7.47 12.39
C GLN A 67 -16.74 8.84 13.07
N LYS A 68 -15.61 9.57 13.16
CA LYS A 68 -15.59 10.90 13.74
C LYS A 68 -16.42 11.90 12.92
N ALA A 69 -16.36 11.82 11.59
CA ALA A 69 -17.15 12.67 10.70
C ALA A 69 -18.66 12.39 10.82
N ASN A 70 -19.07 11.12 10.90
CA ASN A 70 -20.48 10.74 11.03
C ASN A 70 -21.10 11.05 12.40
N ARG A 71 -20.30 11.31 13.43
CA ARG A 71 -20.79 11.64 14.78
C ARG A 71 -21.01 13.15 14.99
N ALA A 72 -20.57 13.97 14.05
CA ALA A 72 -20.69 15.42 14.07
C ALA A 72 -21.77 15.96 13.11
N GLY A 73 -22.54 15.07 12.49
CA GLY A 73 -23.70 15.38 11.64
C GLY A 73 -25.01 14.98 12.30
#